data_AF-A0A5B2V5T5-F1
#
_entry.id   AF-A0A5B2V5T5-F1
#
_cell.length_a   1.000
_cell.length_b   1.000
_cell.length_c   1.000
_cell.angle_alpha   90.00
_cell.angle_beta   90.00
_cell.angle_gamma   90.00
#
_symmetry.space_group_name_H-M   'P 1'
#
loop_
_entity.id
_entity.type
_entity.pdbx_description
1 polymer ?
#
loop_
_entity_poly.entity_id
_entity_poly.type
_entity_poly.pdbx_seq_one_letter_code
_entity_poly.pdbx_strand_id
1 'polypeptide(L)'
;EGLKGRVFEVSLADLQADTDAERSFRKFRLIAEYVQGRNVLCNFHGMDLTTDKLRWMVKKWQTLIEANIDVKTTDGYVLRVFCIGFTNKDSLSQRKTCYAQHTQVRAIRKKLCEIITRD
;
A
#
# COMPACT_ATOMS: atom_id res chain seq x y z
N GLU A 1 -10.18 -2.74 -30.66
CA GLU A 1 -9.01 -2.13 -29.99
C GLU A 1 -9.35 -1.21 -28.81
N GLY A 2 -10.44 -0.44 -28.82
CA GLY A 2 -10.69 0.60 -27.81
C GLY A 2 -10.87 0.17 -26.33
N LEU A 3 -10.80 -1.12 -26.02
CA LEU A 3 -10.83 -1.64 -24.64
C LEU A 3 -9.43 -1.89 -24.06
N LYS A 4 -8.40 -2.12 -24.89
CA LYS A 4 -7.04 -2.34 -24.41
C LYS A 4 -6.48 -1.05 -23.82
N GLY A 5 -5.68 -1.18 -22.76
CA GLY A 5 -5.08 -0.06 -22.04
C GLY A 5 -6.02 0.68 -21.08
N ARG A 6 -7.30 0.31 -20.98
CA ARG A 6 -8.18 0.84 -19.95
C ARG A 6 -7.78 0.28 -18.59
N VAL A 7 -7.80 1.14 -17.58
CA VAL A 7 -7.50 0.77 -16.19
C VAL A 7 -8.81 0.73 -15.41
N PHE A 8 -9.05 -0.41 -14.75
CA PHE A 8 -10.18 -0.62 -13.86
C PHE A 8 -9.70 -0.56 -12.42
N GLU A 9 -10.43 0.13 -11.55
CA GLU A 9 -10.17 0.16 -10.11
C GLU A 9 -11.26 -0.65 -9.40
N VAL A 10 -10.84 -1.62 -8.58
CA VAL A 10 -11.75 -2.51 -7.83
C VAL A 10 -11.20 -2.71 -6.42
N SER A 11 -12.08 -2.89 -5.43
CA SER A 11 -11.65 -3.26 -4.07
C SER A 11 -11.11 -4.69 -4.04
N LEU A 12 -10.08 -4.95 -3.23
CA LEU A 12 -9.57 -6.30 -3.01
C LEU A 12 -10.63 -7.22 -2.40
N ALA A 13 -11.46 -6.69 -1.51
CA ALA A 13 -12.53 -7.47 -0.86
C ALA A 13 -13.53 -8.02 -1.90
N ASP A 14 -13.90 -7.20 -2.88
CA ASP A 14 -14.81 -7.60 -3.96
C ASP A 14 -14.17 -8.66 -4.88
N LEU A 15 -12.86 -8.55 -5.13
CA LEU A 15 -12.13 -9.53 -5.95
C LEU A 15 -11.97 -10.88 -5.26
N GLN A 16 -11.79 -10.90 -3.94
CA GLN A 16 -11.55 -12.11 -3.16
C GLN A 16 -12.85 -12.73 -2.60
N ALA A 17 -13.99 -12.05 -2.76
CA ALA A 17 -15.27 -12.39 -2.12
C ALA A 17 -15.13 -12.60 -0.59
N ASP A 18 -14.19 -11.88 0.02
CA ASP A 18 -13.89 -11.94 1.45
C ASP A 18 -14.63 -10.82 2.16
N THR A 19 -15.39 -11.18 3.20
CA THR A 19 -16.18 -10.23 3.99
C THR A 19 -15.37 -9.52 5.07
N ASP A 20 -14.07 -9.80 5.16
CA ASP A 20 -13.19 -9.13 6.10
C ASP A 20 -13.03 -7.64 5.77
N ALA A 21 -13.55 -6.80 6.68
CA ALA A 21 -13.45 -5.35 6.61
C ALA A 21 -11.99 -4.87 6.54
N GLU A 22 -11.01 -5.65 7.01
CA GLU A 22 -9.59 -5.31 6.91
C GLU A 22 -9.02 -5.37 5.49
N ARG A 23 -9.73 -5.96 4.52
CA ARG A 23 -9.29 -5.98 3.10
C ARG A 23 -10.00 -4.95 2.25
N SER A 24 -11.12 -4.43 2.72
CA SER A 24 -11.99 -3.47 2.00
C SER A 24 -11.31 -2.15 1.64
N PHE A 25 -10.29 -1.75 2.40
CA PHE A 25 -9.59 -0.48 2.18
C PHE A 25 -8.49 -0.55 1.12
N ARG A 26 -8.18 -1.73 0.59
CA ARG A 26 -7.15 -1.89 -0.46
C ARG A 26 -7.83 -1.91 -1.82
N LYS A 27 -7.43 -0.99 -2.69
CA LYS A 27 -7.93 -0.88 -4.06
C LYS A 27 -6.87 -1.33 -5.03
N PHE A 28 -7.23 -2.22 -5.94
CA PHE A 28 -6.38 -2.70 -7.01
C PHE A 28 -6.73 -2.00 -8.31
N ARG A 29 -5.71 -1.64 -9.06
CA ARG A 29 -5.81 -1.15 -10.43
C ARG A 29 -5.37 -2.24 -11.37
N LEU A 30 -6.24 -2.60 -12.31
CA LEU A 30 -6.04 -3.66 -13.28
C LEU A 30 -6.11 -3.06 -14.69
N ILE A 31 -5.12 -3.36 -15.54
CA ILE A 31 -5.08 -2.87 -16.92
C ILE A 31 -5.54 -3.95 -17.90
N ALA A 32 -6.41 -3.58 -18.85
CA ALA A 32 -6.86 -4.48 -19.91
C ALA A 32 -5.76 -4.73 -20.95
N GLU A 33 -5.21 -5.94 -20.98
CA GLU A 33 -4.17 -6.31 -21.96
C GLU A 33 -4.73 -7.05 -23.17
N TYR A 34 -5.60 -8.03 -22.92
CA TYR A 34 -6.12 -8.91 -23.96
C TYR A 34 -7.64 -9.02 -23.90
N VAL A 35 -8.27 -9.07 -25.08
CA VAL A 35 -9.72 -9.20 -25.22
C VAL A 35 -10.00 -10.49 -25.99
N GLN A 36 -10.69 -11.43 -25.35
CA GLN A 36 -11.07 -12.71 -25.93
C GLN A 36 -12.58 -12.83 -25.96
N GLY A 37 -13.17 -12.63 -27.14
CA GLY A 37 -14.63 -12.64 -27.30
C GLY A 37 -15.28 -11.59 -26.38
N ARG A 38 -15.99 -12.06 -25.35
CA ARG A 38 -16.66 -11.20 -24.34
C ARG A 38 -15.83 -10.99 -23.06
N ASN A 39 -14.70 -11.68 -22.91
CA ASN A 39 -13.86 -11.61 -21.71
C ASN A 39 -12.66 -10.68 -21.94
N VAL A 40 -12.27 -9.95 -20.89
CA VAL A 40 -11.07 -9.10 -20.89
C VAL A 40 -10.10 -9.64 -19.84
N LEU A 41 -8.90 -10.02 -20.28
CA LEU A 41 -7.82 -10.41 -19.39
C LEU A 41 -7.11 -9.14 -18.94
N CYS A 42 -7.00 -8.99 -17.62
CA CYS A 42 -6.39 -7.83 -17.00
C CYS A 42 -5.12 -8.21 -16.26
N ASN A 43 -4.15 -7.30 -16.24
CA ASN A 43 -2.90 -7.43 -15.51
C ASN A 43 -2.82 -6.40 -14.37
N PHE A 44 -1.93 -6.64 -13.41
CA PHE A 44 -1.71 -5.72 -12.30
C PHE A 44 -1.08 -4.41 -12.78
N HIS A 45 -1.74 -3.29 -12.48
CA HIS A 45 -1.25 -1.95 -12.78
C HIS A 45 -0.79 -1.20 -11.52
N GLY A 46 -1.43 -1.46 -10.38
CA GLY A 46 -1.05 -0.85 -9.12
C GLY A 46 -2.01 -1.16 -7.98
N MET A 47 -1.64 -0.73 -6.78
CA MET A 47 -2.46 -0.85 -5.58
C MET A 47 -2.44 0.49 -4.84
N ASP A 48 -3.59 0.90 -4.31
CA ASP A 48 -3.73 2.10 -3.50
C ASP A 48 -4.63 1.82 -2.29
N LEU A 49 -4.54 2.67 -1.27
CA LEU A 49 -5.45 2.63 -0.13
C LEU A 49 -6.64 3.56 -0.37
N THR A 50 -7.78 3.24 0.23
CA THR A 50 -8.92 4.17 0.25
C THR A 50 -8.58 5.43 1.04
N THR A 51 -9.12 6.56 0.60
CA THR A 51 -8.74 7.87 1.18
C THR A 51 -9.25 8.05 2.62
N ASP A 52 -10.38 7.42 2.95
CA ASP A 52 -10.93 7.29 4.30
C ASP A 52 -9.96 6.55 5.22
N LYS A 53 -9.41 5.40 4.79
CA LYS A 53 -8.45 4.65 5.60
C LYS A 53 -7.17 5.43 5.85
N LEU A 54 -6.62 6.06 4.81
CA LEU A 54 -5.43 6.91 4.93
C LEU A 54 -5.65 8.03 5.96
N ARG A 55 -6.77 8.75 5.86
CA ARG A 55 -7.13 9.82 6.80
C ARG A 55 -7.40 9.31 8.22
N TRP A 56 -7.96 8.12 8.36
CA TRP A 56 -8.24 7.51 9.66
C TRP A 56 -6.98 7.06 10.41
N MET A 57 -5.95 6.61 9.68
CA MET A 57 -4.67 6.20 10.28
C MET A 57 -3.86 7.38 10.82
N VAL A 58 -3.96 8.55 10.17
CA VAL A 58 -3.24 9.76 10.56
C VAL A 58 -3.93 10.41 11.77
N LYS A 59 -3.35 10.19 12.96
CA LYS A 59 -3.78 10.79 14.22
C LYS A 59 -2.71 11.74 14.77
N LYS A 60 -3.13 12.65 15.66
CA LYS A 60 -2.22 13.52 16.42
C LYS A 60 -1.43 12.72 17.46
N TRP A 61 -0.35 13.31 17.97
CA TRP A 61 0.46 12.79 19.09
C TRP A 61 1.31 11.56 18.80
N GLN A 62 1.41 11.14 17.54
CA GLN A 62 2.27 10.06 17.05
C GLN A 62 3.19 10.59 15.95
N THR A 63 4.27 9.86 15.68
CA THR A 63 5.18 10.14 14.56
C THR A 63 4.74 9.32 13.35
N LEU A 64 4.63 10.00 12.20
CA LEU A 64 4.46 9.38 10.90
C LEU A 64 5.83 9.05 10.30
N ILE A 65 5.98 7.84 9.79
CA ILE A 65 7.21 7.32 9.16
C ILE A 65 6.85 6.87 7.75
N GLU A 66 7.30 7.63 6.77
CA GLU A 66 7.15 7.29 5.34
C GLU A 66 8.46 6.82 4.73
N ALA A 67 8.40 5.84 3.83
CA ALA A 67 9.49 5.39 2.98
C ALA A 67 8.97 5.11 1.57
N ASN A 68 9.79 5.35 0.55
CA ASN A 68 9.52 4.96 -0.82
C ASN A 68 10.76 4.30 -1.44
N ILE A 69 10.54 3.34 -2.33
CA ILE A 69 11.61 2.64 -3.05
C ILE A 69 11.11 2.14 -4.39
N ASP A 70 12.01 2.13 -5.37
CA ASP A 70 11.79 1.54 -6.69
C ASP A 70 12.40 0.15 -6.72
N VAL A 71 11.59 -0.86 -7.01
CA VAL A 71 12.01 -2.26 -7.07
C VAL A 71 11.69 -2.82 -8.43
N LYS A 72 12.62 -3.61 -8.97
CA LYS A 72 12.42 -4.36 -10.21
C LYS A 72 12.04 -5.79 -9.86
N THR A 73 10.87 -6.23 -10.31
CA THR A 73 10.41 -7.60 -10.12
C THR A 73 11.13 -8.58 -11.06
N THR A 74 11.07 -9.86 -10.75
CA THR A 74 11.62 -10.95 -11.59
C THR A 74 11.04 -10.95 -13.00
N ASP A 75 9.77 -10.54 -13.11
CA ASP A 75 9.01 -10.54 -14.36
C ASP A 75 9.30 -9.31 -15.22
N GLY A 76 10.19 -8.43 -14.76
CA GLY A 76 10.68 -7.26 -15.51
C GLY A 76 9.92 -5.96 -15.25
N TYR A 77 8.92 -5.95 -14.37
CA TYR A 77 8.21 -4.72 -13.98
C TYR A 77 9.07 -3.87 -13.04
N VAL A 78 8.98 -2.54 -13.18
CA VAL A 78 9.55 -1.59 -12.22
C VAL A 78 8.39 -0.98 -11.44
N LEU A 79 8.34 -1.26 -10.14
CA LEU A 79 7.28 -0.82 -9.25
C LEU A 79 7.85 0.18 -8.22
N ARG A 80 7.10 1.25 -7.95
CA ARG A 80 7.38 2.16 -6.83
C ARG A 80 6.50 1.78 -5.65
N VAL A 81 7.11 1.34 -4.57
CA VAL A 81 6.43 0.94 -3.34
C VAL A 81 6.49 2.09 -2.35
N PHE A 82 5.34 2.44 -1.78
CA PHE A 82 5.21 3.40 -0.68
C PHE A 82 4.85 2.66 0.60
N CYS A 83 5.60 2.92 1.67
CA CYS A 83 5.32 2.39 2.99
C CYS A 83 5.06 3.52 3.98
N ILE A 84 3.99 3.36 4.76
CA ILE A 84 3.57 4.31 5.78
C ILE A 84 3.48 3.54 7.11
N GLY A 85 4.12 4.07 8.14
CA GLY A 85 4.08 3.54 9.50
C GLY A 85 3.80 4.65 10.52
N PHE A 86 3.21 4.26 11.65
CA PHE A 86 2.93 5.17 12.77
C PHE A 86 3.51 4.60 14.05
N THR A 87 3.95 5.47 14.96
CA THR A 87 4.35 5.04 16.29
C THR A 87 3.13 4.73 17.15
N ASN A 88 3.16 3.60 17.85
CA ASN A 88 2.14 3.26 18.83
C ASN A 88 2.60 3.69 20.23
N LYS A 89 1.65 4.13 21.05
CA LYS A 89 1.91 4.46 22.45
C LYS A 89 1.92 3.17 23.27
N ASP A 90 2.95 3.02 24.10
CA ASP A 90 3.00 1.96 25.09
C ASP A 90 1.89 2.13 26.15
N SER A 91 1.22 1.05 26.53
CA SER A 91 0.07 1.05 27.45
C SER A 91 0.45 1.55 28.83
N LEU A 92 1.68 1.29 29.27
CA LEU A 92 2.24 1.74 30.55
C LEU A 92 2.72 3.19 30.53
N SER A 93 2.82 3.81 29.36
CA SER A 93 3.35 5.17 29.25
C SER A 93 2.33 6.21 29.73
N GLN A 94 2.74 7.03 30.71
CA GLN A 94 1.93 8.14 31.23
C GLN A 94 1.93 9.36 30.28
N ARG A 95 2.83 9.41 29.29
CA ARG A 95 2.92 10.54 28.35
C ARG A 95 1.73 10.53 27.38
N LYS A 96 1.24 11.73 27.02
CA LYS A 96 0.18 11.88 26.01
C LYS A 96 0.69 11.65 24.58
N THR A 97 1.99 11.80 24.36
CA THR A 97 2.62 11.74 23.04
C THR A 97 3.57 10.55 22.92
N CYS A 98 3.66 9.98 21.72
CA CYS A 98 4.54 8.87 21.36
C CYS A 98 5.47 9.26 20.18
N TYR A 99 6.15 10.39 20.29
CA TYR A 99 7.07 10.82 19.23
C TYR A 99 8.36 9.96 19.23
N ALA A 100 8.76 9.49 18.05
CA ALA A 100 10.03 8.79 17.85
C ALA A 100 11.19 9.78 17.69
N GLN A 101 12.37 9.39 18.17
CA GLN A 101 13.60 10.15 17.93
C GLN A 101 13.98 10.07 16.46
N HIS A 102 14.58 11.14 15.92
CA HIS A 102 14.93 11.21 14.51
C HIS A 102 15.91 10.10 14.07
N THR A 103 16.80 9.68 14.97
CA THR A 103 17.71 8.55 14.77
C THR A 103 16.95 7.23 14.57
N GLN A 104 15.91 6.99 15.37
CA GLN A 104 15.06 5.80 15.25
C GLN A 104 14.26 5.81 13.94
N VAL A 105 13.70 6.96 13.56
CA VAL A 105 12.97 7.11 12.29
C VAL A 105 13.86 6.75 11.10
N ARG A 106 15.12 7.20 11.09
CA ARG A 106 16.10 6.84 10.05
C ARG A 106 16.41 5.34 10.03
N ALA A 107 16.59 4.74 11.20
CA ALA A 107 16.86 3.30 11.32
C ALA A 107 15.67 2.45 10.81
N ILE A 108 14.44 2.83 11.16
CA ILE A 108 13.21 2.17 10.71
C ILE A 108 13.07 2.30 9.19
N ARG A 109 13.28 3.50 8.62
CA ARG A 109 13.25 3.69 7.16
C ARG A 109 14.26 2.82 6.43
N LYS A 110 15.49 2.74 6.94
CA LYS A 110 16.53 1.86 6.37
C LYS A 110 16.08 0.40 6.37
N LYS A 111 15.50 -0.07 7.48
CA LYS A 111 15.01 -1.45 7.60
C LYS A 111 13.79 -1.72 6.71
N LEU A 112 12.88 -0.77 6.56
CA LEU A 112 11.75 -0.87 5.62
C LEU A 112 12.26 -1.05 4.20
N CYS A 113 13.16 -0.18 3.73
CA CYS A 113 13.74 -0.29 2.40
C CYS A 113 14.49 -1.62 2.20
N GLU A 114 15.24 -2.09 3.20
CA GLU A 114 15.96 -3.37 3.17
C GLU A 114 15.01 -4.55 2.98
N ILE A 115 13.89 -4.59 3.73
CA ILE A 115 12.90 -5.67 3.63
C ILE A 115 12.21 -5.64 2.26
N ILE A 116 11.76 -4.47 1.80
CA ILE A 116 11.06 -4.33 0.52
C ILE A 116 11.96 -4.66 -0.68
N THR A 117 13.27 -4.48 -0.57
CA THR A 117 14.20 -4.84 -1.65
C THR A 117 14.49 -6.35 -1.65
N ARG A 118 14.42 -6.99 -0.48
CA ARG A 118 14.70 -8.41 -0.31
C ARG A 118 13.53 -9.28 -0.73
N ASP A 119 12.32 -8.86 -0.35
CA ASP A 119 11.06 -9.57 -0.61
C ASP A 119 10.46 -9.12 -1.95
#